data_AF-A0A7C5NSQ5-F1
#
_entry.id   AF-A0A7C5NSQ5-F1
#
_cell.length_a   1.000
_cell.length_b   1.000
_cell.length_c   1.000
_cell.angle_alpha   90.00
_cell.angle_beta   90.00
_cell.angle_gamma   90.00
#
_symmetry.space_group_name_H-M   'P 1'
#
loop_
_entity.id
_entity.type
_entity.pdbx_description
1 polymer ?
#
loop_
_entity_poly.entity_id
_entity_poly.type
_entity_poly.pdbx_seq_one_letter_code
_entity_poly.pdbx_strand_id
1 'polypeptide(L)' 'MPKRNTRFLIDTNVFIATVKRRWTKTTDLLLYLLTSDYGLVGNEVLLAEYRRYAEVLNAKY' A
#
# COMPACT_ATOMS: atom_id res chain seq x y z
N MET A 1 -8.68 13.17 13.58
CA MET A 1 -8.82 12.13 12.54
C MET A 1 -9.07 12.79 11.19
N PRO A 2 -8.61 12.19 10.08
CA PRO A 2 -8.88 12.71 8.74
C PRO A 2 -10.39 12.81 8.50
N LYS A 3 -10.82 13.78 7.69
CA LYS A 3 -12.24 13.93 7.33
C LYS A 3 -12.68 12.79 6.41
N ARG A 4 -13.98 12.50 6.40
CA ARG A 4 -14.60 11.60 5.42
C ARG A 4 -14.19 12.01 4.00
N ASN A 5 -13.88 11.04 3.14
CA ASN A 5 -13.35 11.23 1.78
C ASN A 5 -11.92 11.82 1.70
N THR A 6 -11.12 11.76 2.76
CA THR A 6 -9.68 12.08 2.64
C THR A 6 -9.01 11.12 1.65
N ARG A 7 -8.18 11.68 0.77
CA ARG A 7 -7.38 10.90 -0.17
C ARG A 7 -5.93 10.86 0.29
N PHE A 8 -5.36 9.66 0.35
CA PHE A 8 -3.94 9.44 0.67
C PHE A 8 -3.21 8.99 -0.58
N LEU A 9 -2.11 9.67 -0.89
CA LEU A 9 -1.10 9.14 -1.80
C LEU A 9 -0.18 8.22 -1.02
N ILE A 10 -0.14 6.95 -1.38
CA ILE A 10 0.77 6.00 -0.75
C ILE A 10 2.16 6.18 -1.39
N ASP A 11 3.14 6.51 -0.56
CA ASP A 11 4.53 6.56 -1.01
C ASP A 11 5.03 5.13 -1.30
N THR A 12 5.80 4.99 -2.37
CA THR A 12 6.47 3.75 -2.75
C THR A 12 7.24 3.11 -1.61
N ASN A 13 7.89 3.91 -0.74
CA ASN A 13 8.63 3.41 0.41
C ASN A 13 7.72 2.77 1.47
N VAL A 14 6.49 3.26 1.63
CA VAL A 14 5.50 2.65 2.53
C VAL A 14 5.20 1.25 2.05
N PHE A 15 4.94 1.08 0.75
CA PHE A 15 4.72 -0.23 0.15
C PHE A 15 5.95 -1.13 0.26
N ILE A 16 7.13 -0.67 -0.15
CA ILE A 16 8.39 -1.42 -0.06
C ILE A 16 8.62 -1.91 1.38
N ALA A 17 8.36 -1.08 2.38
CA ALA A 17 8.51 -1.44 3.78
C ALA A 17 7.53 -2.56 4.22
N THR A 18 6.32 -2.59 3.65
CA THR A 18 5.36 -3.68 3.91
C THR A 18 5.77 -5.01 3.28
N VAL A 19 6.38 -5.00 2.10
CA VAL A 19 6.73 -6.24 1.35
C VAL A 19 8.11 -6.80 1.69
N LYS A 20 9.09 -5.96 2.04
CA LYS A 20 10.48 -6.41 2.27
C LYS A 20 10.74 -7.04 3.64
N ARG A 21 9.88 -6.82 4.63
CA ARG A 21 10.07 -7.30 6.00
C ARG A 21 8.90 -8.16 6.44
N ARG A 22 9.11 -8.99 7.48
CA ARG A 22 7.99 -9.59 8.22
C ARG A 22 7.03 -8.50 8.69
N TRP A 23 5.81 -8.87 9.04
CA TRP A 23 4.75 -7.97 9.54
C TRP A 23 5.28 -6.81 10.40
N THR A 24 5.00 -5.57 9.99
CA THR A 24 5.45 -4.35 10.65
C THR A 24 4.28 -3.41 10.96
N LYS A 25 4.53 -2.35 11.74
CA LYS A 25 3.57 -1.24 11.92
C LYS A 25 3.16 -0.59 10.59
N THR A 26 4.03 -0.63 9.58
CA THR A 26 3.70 -0.15 8.24
C THR A 26 2.72 -1.08 7.54
N THR A 27 2.83 -2.40 7.79
CA THR A 27 1.83 -3.40 7.36
C THR A 27 0.48 -3.11 8.01
N ASP A 28 0.45 -2.86 9.32
CA ASP A 28 -0.79 -2.49 10.05
C ASP A 28 -1.42 -1.22 9.47
N LEU A 29 -0.61 -0.19 9.20
CA LEU A 29 -1.08 1.06 8.60
C LEU A 29 -1.66 0.83 7.20
N LEU A 30 -0.98 0.07 6.35
CA LEU A 30 -1.46 -0.22 5.00
C LEU A 30 -2.79 -0.99 5.04
N LEU A 31 -2.91 -1.98 5.92
CA LEU A 31 -4.16 -2.72 6.10
C LEU A 31 -5.28 -1.81 6.59
N TYR A 32 -5.02 -0.98 7.61
CA TYR A 32 -5.99 -0.01 8.10
C TYR A 32 -6.49 0.92 6.98
N LEU A 33 -5.57 1.43 6.15
CA LEU A 33 -5.91 2.31 5.03
C LEU A 33 -6.73 1.58 3.96
N LEU A 34 -6.41 0.32 3.66
CA LEU A 34 -7.13 -0.52 2.68
C LEU A 34 -8.53 -0.92 3.15
N THR A 35 -8.76 -1.03 4.46
CA THR A 35 -10.06 -1.40 5.04
C THR A 35 -10.90 -0.20 5.50
N SER A 36 -10.41 1.03 5.33
CA SER A 36 -11.09 2.27 5.73
C SER A 36 -11.88 2.90 4.58
N ASP A 37 -12.65 3.95 4.87
CA ASP A 37 -13.40 4.72 3.86
C ASP A 37 -12.54 5.79 3.13
N TYR A 38 -11.22 5.69 3.24
CA TYR A 38 -10.29 6.63 2.62
C TYR A 38 -10.07 6.28 1.15
N GLY A 39 -9.89 7.32 0.32
CA GLY A 39 -9.46 7.12 -1.05
C GLY A 39 -7.95 6.90 -1.10
N LEU A 40 -7.50 5.81 -1.74
CA LEU A 40 -6.08 5.63 -2.04
C LEU A 40 -5.79 6.08 -3.46
N VAL A 41 -4.81 6.95 -3.59
CA VAL A 41 -4.30 7.43 -4.88
C VAL A 41 -2.93 6.80 -5.07
N GLY A 42 -2.73 6.17 -6.22
CA GLY A 42 -1.43 5.70 -6.69
C GLY A 42 -1.08 6.40 -7.99
N ASN A 43 0.22 6.52 -8.26
CA ASN A 43 0.70 6.89 -9.59
C ASN A 43 1.13 5.63 -10.36
N GLU A 44 1.40 5.77 -11.66
CA GLU A 44 1.78 4.63 -12.51
C GLU A 44 3.08 3.95 -12.06
N VAL A 45 4.01 4.71 -11.50
CA VAL A 45 5.29 4.22 -10.96
C VAL A 45 5.04 3.28 -9.77
N LEU A 46 4.20 3.69 -8.83
CA LEU A 46 3.79 2.87 -7.69
C LEU A 46 3.12 1.58 -8.15
N LEU A 47 2.24 1.68 -9.15
CA LEU A 47 1.53 0.53 -9.71
C LEU A 47 2.48 -0.47 -10.38
N ALA A 48 3.50 0.02 -11.08
CA ALA A 48 4.53 -0.82 -11.69
C ALA A 48 5.34 -1.58 -10.62
N GLU A 49 5.66 -0.93 -9.50
CA GLU A 49 6.30 -1.61 -8.39
C GLU A 49 5.42 -2.68 -7.76
N TYR A 50 4.13 -2.40 -7.57
CA TYR A 50 3.18 -3.37 -6.99
C TYR A 50 3.17 -4.65 -7.82
N ARG A 51 3.08 -4.53 -9.14
CA ARG A 51 3.11 -5.66 -10.07
C ARG A 51 4.39 -6.47 -9.93
N ARG A 52 5.55 -5.79 -9.95
CA ARG A 52 6.85 -6.44 -9.79
C ARG A 52 6.95 -7.22 -8.48
N TYR A 53 6.51 -6.64 -7.36
CA TYR A 53 6.60 -7.31 -6.06
C TYR A 53 5.63 -8.48 -5.93
N ALA A 54 4.43 -8.38 -6.49
CA ALA A 54 3.49 -9.50 -6.41
C ALA A 54 3.87 -10.66 -7.35
N GLU A 55 4.56 -10.40 -8.47
CA GLU A 55 5.25 -11.46 -9.23
C GLU A 55 6.33 -12.16 -8.38
N VAL A 56 7.20 -11.39 -7.72
CA VAL A 56 8.28 -11.93 -6.85
C VAL A 56 7.73 -12.73 -5.68
N LEU A 57 6.61 -12.27 -5.10
CA LEU A 57 5.98 -12.91 -3.94
C LEU A 57 5.02 -14.05 -4.34
N ASN A 58 4.87 -14.35 -5.64
CA ASN A 58 3.91 -15.32 -6.17
C ASN A 58 2.47 -15.08 -5.64
N ALA A 59 2.13 -13.81 -5.42
CA ALA A 59 0.78 -13.41 -5.05
C ALA A 59 -0.08 -13.52 -6.32
N LYS A 60 -0.83 -14.62 -6.43
CA LYS A 60 -1.79 -14.81 -7.52
C LYS A 60 -2.96 -13.85 -7.33
N TYR A 61 -3.23 -13.05 -8.36
CA TYR A 61 -4.42 -12.20 -8.47
C TYR A 61 -5.57 -12.98 -9.11
#